data_AF-A0AAE4Z1Q6-F1
#
_entry.id   AF-A0AAE4Z1Q6-F1
#
_cell.length_a   1.000
_cell.length_b   1.000
_cell.length_c   1.000
_cell.angle_alpha   90.00
_cell.angle_beta   90.00
_cell.angle_gamma   90.00
#
_symmetry.space_group_name_H-M   'P 1'
#
loop_
_entity.id
_entity.type
_entity.pdbx_description
1 polymer ?
#
loop_
_entity_poly.entity_id
_entity_poly.type
_entity_poly.pdbx_seq_one_letter_code
_entity_poly.pdbx_strand_id
1 'polypeptide(L)'
;MNTKKITSKILSSIFILILIIFIPFKKVLAAPKVTRLYGQDRYQTSKEIVKSGWSVSKNLVITSGEDFADALCAVPLAKQLNSPILLNSKSKLNNDQIQQIKNLKVEKVFIIGGYGSISKSIEDKLRKNYNLNVIRLSGKNRYETSISVANYMYNNFTISDNIVVASGNGFADALSIAPIAAKKGFPIILSPKDTFLDETSKFLSNKKISKSYIVGGSGVINDSVLSKFPFSERIGGTDRYDTNSKIINHFTDYDYTNVYVASGENFPDALSGAALAAKNSSFIILTSKSPSNATQNFTYNICKKNSSNKNLIVLGGTGVIPNESIKKLTTKEEDYFGNKINGSSIIYDRGYIYYRKTSDKGSLHRIKADGSNDTKIINDPVCNTIIDKNYIYYNIFSFNNSNGLYRTTLDGKNKIKLSDDNFFPFSIALEGNYIYYIKNLEDGEAELWKMKTDGSSKSKISFNIKEEYSINKGYGFCIKNGWIYANIYISKNADEVESKFIMAKTDGSEVRVIANEPFIRFQPVDDYIYYSTSNGIYKIKNDGTNNTLLTSNKYKNNNIFNLNVCNDYIYYSVIADEHDAYLNGIYKMNLDGTGETRLIQTQSLYLWTTPKWIYFDTGEGISRINYLGEELYKIK
;
A
#
# COMPACT_ATOMS: atom_id res chain seq x y z
N MET A 1 49.69 -17.32 42.21
CA MET A 1 48.83 -17.50 41.02
C MET A 1 47.38 -17.24 41.42
N ASN A 2 46.77 -16.17 40.89
CA ASN A 2 45.49 -15.63 41.40
C ASN A 2 44.27 -16.34 40.79
N THR A 3 43.75 -17.34 41.49
CA THR A 3 42.54 -18.12 41.15
C THR A 3 41.24 -17.30 41.13
N LYS A 4 41.20 -16.12 41.77
CA LYS A 4 40.03 -15.22 41.76
C LYS A 4 39.79 -14.47 40.44
N LYS A 5 40.79 -14.39 39.53
CA LYS A 5 40.62 -13.69 38.24
C LYS A 5 40.05 -14.57 37.12
N ILE A 6 40.04 -15.90 37.28
CA ILE A 6 39.60 -16.83 36.23
C ILE A 6 38.09 -17.15 36.37
N THR A 7 37.55 -17.19 37.59
CA THR A 7 36.12 -17.44 37.81
C THR A 7 35.22 -16.26 37.40
N SER A 8 35.70 -15.01 37.52
CA SER A 8 34.97 -13.82 37.07
C SER A 8 34.83 -13.73 35.55
N LYS A 9 35.85 -14.16 34.78
CA LYS A 9 35.79 -14.13 33.31
C LYS A 9 34.88 -15.21 32.72
N ILE A 10 34.81 -16.39 33.35
CA ILE A 10 33.97 -17.50 32.85
C ILE A 10 32.47 -17.25 33.13
N LEU A 11 32.11 -16.64 34.27
CA LEU A 11 30.72 -16.25 34.54
C LEU A 11 30.23 -15.10 33.64
N SER A 12 31.08 -14.12 33.31
CA SER A 12 30.70 -13.05 32.36
C SER A 12 30.51 -13.56 30.92
N SER A 13 31.27 -14.58 30.50
CA SER A 13 31.15 -15.16 29.16
C SER A 13 29.90 -16.03 28.99
N ILE A 14 29.46 -16.73 30.05
CA ILE A 14 28.23 -17.54 30.03
C ILE A 14 26.98 -16.65 30.11
N PHE A 15 27.04 -15.52 30.82
CA PHE A 15 25.92 -14.57 30.89
C PHE A 15 25.67 -13.83 29.56
N ILE A 16 26.72 -13.52 28.80
CA ILE A 16 26.60 -12.90 27.47
C ILE A 16 26.06 -13.88 26.43
N LEU A 17 26.38 -15.18 26.55
CA LEU A 17 25.89 -16.21 25.61
C LEU A 17 24.37 -16.51 25.80
N ILE A 18 23.85 -16.39 27.03
CA ILE A 18 22.41 -16.57 27.32
C ILE A 18 21.59 -15.35 26.88
N LEU A 19 22.17 -14.14 26.90
CA LEU A 19 21.50 -12.90 26.46
C LEU A 19 21.30 -12.79 24.93
N ILE A 20 22.07 -13.54 24.13
CA ILE A 20 21.91 -13.58 22.66
C ILE A 20 20.69 -14.44 22.25
N ILE A 21 20.24 -15.37 23.09
CA ILE A 21 19.14 -16.29 22.77
C ILE A 21 17.74 -15.64 22.96
N PHE A 22 17.66 -14.46 23.59
CA PHE A 22 16.42 -13.72 23.84
C PHE A 22 16.27 -12.40 23.08
N ILE A 23 17.03 -12.18 21.99
CA ILE A 23 16.72 -11.08 21.07
C ILE A 23 15.62 -11.57 20.12
N PRO A 24 14.37 -11.07 20.20
CA PRO A 24 13.37 -11.42 19.21
C PRO A 24 13.84 -10.86 17.87
N PHE A 25 14.36 -11.72 16.99
CA PHE A 25 14.55 -11.37 15.59
C PHE A 25 13.20 -10.91 15.04
N LYS A 26 13.05 -9.60 14.83
CA LYS A 26 11.94 -9.10 14.03
C LYS A 26 12.12 -9.71 12.64
N LYS A 27 11.29 -10.68 12.27
CA LYS A 27 11.17 -11.15 10.89
C LYS A 27 10.95 -9.92 10.01
N VAL A 28 11.94 -9.60 9.18
CA VAL A 28 11.75 -8.68 8.06
C VAL A 28 10.68 -9.32 7.18
N LEU A 29 9.51 -8.70 7.10
CA LEU A 29 8.43 -9.20 6.27
C LEU A 29 8.82 -9.02 4.82
N ALA A 30 9.09 -10.11 4.11
CA ALA A 30 9.21 -10.08 2.65
C ALA A 30 7.89 -9.56 2.05
N ALA A 31 8.00 -8.79 0.95
CA ALA A 31 6.84 -8.38 0.16
C ALA A 31 6.02 -9.63 -0.23
N PRO A 32 4.68 -9.56 -0.27
CA PRO A 32 3.86 -10.72 -0.63
C PRO A 32 4.23 -11.18 -2.05
N LYS A 33 4.30 -12.50 -2.26
CA LYS A 33 4.50 -13.05 -3.59
C LYS A 33 3.27 -12.76 -4.43
N VAL A 34 3.40 -11.95 -5.48
CA VAL A 34 2.28 -11.63 -6.37
C VAL A 34 2.14 -12.73 -7.41
N THR A 35 0.97 -13.36 -7.49
CA THR A 35 0.59 -14.30 -8.54
C THR A 35 -0.62 -13.75 -9.28
N ARG A 36 -0.58 -13.70 -10.61
CA ARG A 36 -1.70 -13.21 -11.41
C ARG A 36 -2.36 -14.35 -12.17
N LEU A 37 -3.67 -14.48 -12.04
CA LEU A 37 -4.50 -15.43 -12.77
C LEU A 37 -5.31 -14.65 -13.81
N TYR A 38 -4.97 -14.81 -15.09
CA TYR A 38 -5.57 -14.04 -16.17
C TYR A 38 -5.47 -14.79 -17.51
N GLY A 39 -6.34 -14.42 -18.43
CA GLY A 39 -6.25 -14.79 -19.84
C GLY A 39 -6.54 -13.61 -20.75
N GLN A 40 -6.64 -13.88 -22.06
CA GLN A 40 -6.94 -12.86 -23.07
C GLN A 40 -8.36 -12.29 -22.95
N ASP A 41 -9.27 -13.08 -22.38
CA ASP A 41 -10.65 -12.68 -22.13
C ASP A 41 -11.16 -13.30 -20.82
N ARG A 42 -12.41 -12.96 -20.45
CA ARG A 42 -13.08 -13.45 -19.24
C ARG A 42 -13.19 -14.98 -19.16
N TYR A 43 -13.28 -15.66 -20.30
CA TYR A 43 -13.42 -17.12 -20.35
C TYR A 43 -12.07 -17.80 -20.13
N GLN A 44 -11.00 -17.25 -20.70
CA GLN A 44 -9.63 -17.71 -20.44
C GLN A 44 -9.19 -17.37 -19.00
N THR A 45 -9.51 -16.18 -18.47
CA THR A 45 -9.27 -15.88 -17.05
C THR A 45 -9.99 -16.88 -16.15
N SER A 46 -11.27 -17.16 -16.43
CA SER A 46 -12.05 -18.18 -15.72
C SER A 46 -11.36 -19.55 -15.76
N LYS A 47 -10.88 -19.99 -16.93
CA LYS A 47 -10.13 -21.24 -17.10
C LYS A 47 -8.85 -21.27 -16.24
N GLU A 48 -8.04 -20.22 -16.26
CA GLU A 48 -6.80 -20.15 -15.46
C GLU A 48 -7.08 -20.16 -13.95
N ILE A 49 -8.17 -19.51 -13.51
CA ILE A 49 -8.64 -19.59 -12.12
C ILE A 49 -9.02 -21.03 -11.77
N VAL A 50 -9.80 -21.70 -12.61
CA VAL A 50 -10.20 -23.09 -12.38
C VAL A 50 -9.00 -24.03 -12.33
N LYS A 51 -8.02 -23.91 -13.24
CA LYS A 51 -6.79 -24.71 -13.21
C LYS A 51 -5.98 -24.51 -11.93
N SER A 52 -5.90 -23.26 -11.43
CA SER A 52 -5.14 -22.97 -10.21
C SER A 52 -5.77 -23.60 -8.96
N GLY A 53 -7.09 -23.79 -8.96
CA GLY A 53 -7.82 -24.31 -7.82
C GLY A 53 -8.15 -25.80 -7.89
N TRP A 54 -8.33 -26.38 -9.08
CA TRP A 54 -8.86 -27.74 -9.23
C TRP A 54 -8.10 -28.51 -10.31
N SER A 55 -7.50 -29.63 -9.92
CA SER A 55 -6.97 -30.64 -10.84
C SER A 55 -8.06 -31.63 -11.27
N VAL A 56 -9.02 -31.92 -10.39
CA VAL A 56 -10.21 -32.73 -10.63
C VAL A 56 -11.42 -32.14 -9.91
N SER A 57 -12.62 -32.34 -10.46
CA SER A 57 -13.89 -31.99 -9.83
C SER A 57 -15.04 -32.76 -10.46
N LYS A 58 -15.75 -33.57 -9.67
CA LYS A 58 -16.93 -34.32 -10.14
C LYS A 58 -18.10 -33.41 -10.50
N ASN A 59 -18.21 -32.28 -9.81
CA ASN A 59 -19.22 -31.26 -10.06
C ASN A 59 -18.59 -30.09 -10.83
N LEU A 60 -19.36 -29.43 -11.68
CA LEU A 60 -19.00 -28.17 -12.31
C LEU A 60 -20.19 -27.22 -12.27
N VAL A 61 -19.98 -25.98 -11.86
CA VAL A 61 -20.96 -24.91 -12.02
C VAL A 61 -20.63 -24.11 -13.28
N ILE A 62 -21.60 -23.94 -14.17
CA ILE A 62 -21.48 -23.11 -15.37
C ILE A 62 -22.43 -21.93 -15.24
N THR A 63 -21.91 -20.72 -15.39
CA THR A 63 -22.69 -19.48 -15.43
C THR A 63 -22.32 -18.65 -16.65
N SER A 64 -23.17 -17.70 -17.02
CA SER A 64 -22.83 -16.75 -18.08
C SER A 64 -21.61 -15.92 -17.67
N GLY A 65 -20.71 -15.69 -18.61
CA GLY A 65 -19.67 -14.67 -18.46
C GLY A 65 -20.16 -13.27 -18.83
N GLU A 66 -21.35 -13.14 -19.41
CA GLU A 66 -21.88 -11.89 -19.99
C GLU A 66 -22.65 -11.03 -18.96
N ASP A 67 -23.19 -11.65 -17.91
CA ASP A 67 -23.86 -11.00 -16.76
C ASP A 67 -23.34 -11.61 -15.44
N PHE A 68 -23.48 -10.89 -14.33
CA PHE A 68 -22.90 -11.24 -13.03
C PHE A 68 -23.86 -11.98 -12.10
N ALA A 69 -25.16 -11.71 -12.20
CA ALA A 69 -26.10 -12.05 -11.13
C ALA A 69 -26.19 -13.56 -10.85
N ASP A 70 -26.25 -14.37 -11.91
CA ASP A 70 -26.29 -15.84 -11.82
C ASP A 70 -25.03 -16.41 -11.15
N ALA A 71 -23.86 -15.84 -11.45
CA ALA A 71 -22.59 -16.30 -10.89
C ALA A 71 -22.43 -15.95 -9.40
N LEU A 72 -22.85 -14.74 -8.99
CA LEU A 72 -22.69 -14.29 -7.60
C LEU A 72 -23.51 -15.14 -6.63
N CYS A 73 -24.77 -15.45 -6.96
CA CYS A 73 -25.58 -16.32 -6.12
C CYS A 73 -25.17 -17.80 -6.17
N ALA A 74 -24.40 -18.21 -7.18
CA ALA A 74 -23.89 -19.57 -7.32
C ALA A 74 -22.67 -19.88 -6.45
N VAL A 75 -21.91 -18.89 -5.96
CA VAL A 75 -20.67 -19.11 -5.19
C VAL A 75 -20.90 -19.98 -3.93
N PRO A 76 -21.95 -19.75 -3.11
CA PRO A 76 -22.23 -20.62 -1.98
C PRO A 76 -22.57 -22.06 -2.38
N LEU A 77 -23.36 -22.25 -3.44
CA LEU A 77 -23.66 -23.59 -3.98
C LEU A 77 -22.40 -24.28 -4.49
N ALA A 78 -21.54 -23.56 -5.22
CA ALA A 78 -20.28 -24.09 -5.74
C ALA A 78 -19.38 -24.60 -4.59
N LYS A 79 -19.32 -23.89 -3.46
CA LYS A 79 -18.59 -24.35 -2.27
C LYS A 79 -19.19 -25.62 -1.66
N GLN A 80 -20.51 -25.72 -1.54
CA GLN A 80 -21.18 -26.94 -1.04
C GLN A 80 -20.95 -28.15 -1.95
N LEU A 81 -20.86 -27.93 -3.26
CA LEU A 81 -20.55 -28.96 -4.26
C LEU A 81 -19.05 -29.29 -4.37
N ASN A 82 -18.18 -28.56 -3.66
CA ASN A 82 -16.73 -28.55 -3.86
C ASN A 82 -16.33 -28.36 -5.34
N SER A 83 -17.05 -27.47 -6.03
CA SER A 83 -17.01 -27.29 -7.48
C SER A 83 -16.36 -25.95 -7.86
N PRO A 84 -15.62 -25.89 -8.98
CA PRO A 84 -15.31 -24.62 -9.63
C PRO A 84 -16.56 -23.99 -10.26
N ILE A 85 -16.46 -22.68 -10.53
CA ILE A 85 -17.37 -21.93 -11.43
C ILE A 85 -16.61 -21.64 -12.72
N LEU A 86 -17.12 -22.14 -13.85
CA LEU A 86 -16.60 -21.86 -15.18
C LEU A 86 -17.55 -20.92 -15.92
N LEU A 87 -17.00 -19.82 -16.43
CA LEU A 87 -17.76 -18.87 -17.23
C LEU A 87 -17.92 -19.38 -18.66
N ASN A 88 -19.12 -19.24 -19.21
CA ASN A 88 -19.43 -19.59 -20.59
C ASN A 88 -20.18 -18.47 -21.30
N SER A 89 -20.00 -18.36 -22.61
CA SER A 89 -20.81 -17.43 -23.41
C SER A 89 -22.23 -17.98 -23.57
N LYS A 90 -23.19 -17.14 -23.96
CA LYS A 90 -24.58 -17.58 -24.09
C LYS A 90 -24.76 -18.79 -25.02
N SER A 91 -24.12 -18.74 -26.19
CA SER A 91 -24.43 -19.63 -27.32
C SER A 91 -23.26 -20.48 -27.79
N LYS A 92 -22.06 -20.28 -27.23
CA LYS A 92 -20.84 -20.96 -27.67
C LYS A 92 -20.15 -21.64 -26.48
N LEU A 93 -19.96 -22.96 -26.62
CA LEU A 93 -19.11 -23.77 -25.76
C LEU A 93 -17.83 -24.03 -26.55
N ASN A 94 -16.77 -23.29 -26.24
CA ASN A 94 -15.51 -23.36 -26.96
C ASN A 94 -14.76 -24.65 -26.63
N ASN A 95 -13.89 -25.10 -27.55
CA ASN A 95 -13.05 -26.28 -27.35
C ASN A 95 -12.23 -26.20 -26.05
N ASP A 96 -11.80 -25.00 -25.66
CA ASP A 96 -11.11 -24.76 -24.40
C ASP A 96 -11.95 -25.11 -23.15
N GLN A 97 -13.23 -24.76 -23.15
CA GLN A 97 -14.14 -25.10 -22.04
C GLN A 97 -14.42 -26.60 -22.02
N ILE A 98 -14.59 -27.22 -23.19
CA ILE A 98 -14.75 -28.67 -23.32
C ILE A 98 -13.52 -29.40 -22.78
N GLN A 99 -12.32 -28.92 -23.13
CA GLN A 99 -11.09 -29.51 -22.64
C GLN A 99 -10.96 -29.36 -21.12
N GLN A 100 -11.35 -28.20 -20.57
CA GLN A 100 -11.35 -27.98 -19.13
C GLN A 100 -12.34 -28.93 -18.42
N ILE A 101 -13.54 -29.14 -18.96
CA ILE A 101 -14.53 -30.09 -18.46
C ILE A 101 -13.96 -31.53 -18.44
N LYS A 102 -13.30 -31.94 -19.52
CA LYS A 102 -12.65 -33.26 -19.62
C LYS A 102 -11.50 -33.42 -18.62
N ASN A 103 -10.62 -32.42 -18.53
CA ASN A 103 -9.47 -32.43 -17.61
C ASN A 103 -9.91 -32.55 -16.14
N LEU A 104 -11.00 -31.87 -15.78
CA LEU A 104 -11.57 -31.95 -14.43
C LEU A 104 -12.27 -33.28 -14.14
N LYS A 105 -12.53 -34.12 -15.15
CA LYS A 105 -13.30 -35.38 -15.02
C LYS A 105 -14.69 -35.12 -14.41
N VAL A 106 -15.39 -34.11 -14.95
CA VAL A 106 -16.74 -33.74 -14.52
C VAL A 106 -17.73 -34.86 -14.81
N GLU A 107 -18.58 -35.18 -13.84
CA GLU A 107 -19.70 -36.12 -13.96
C GLU A 107 -21.05 -35.35 -14.00
N LYS A 108 -21.14 -34.26 -13.22
CA LYS A 108 -22.36 -33.48 -13.04
C LYS A 108 -22.13 -31.99 -13.27
N VAL A 109 -22.97 -31.37 -14.09
CA VAL A 109 -22.93 -29.94 -14.39
C VAL A 109 -24.16 -29.24 -13.83
N PHE A 110 -23.95 -28.13 -13.14
CA PHE A 110 -24.98 -27.22 -12.67
C PHE A 110 -24.94 -25.95 -13.52
N ILE A 111 -25.94 -25.74 -14.37
CA ILE A 111 -26.11 -24.50 -15.11
C ILE A 111 -26.93 -23.55 -14.25
N ILE A 112 -26.38 -22.37 -13.92
CA ILE A 112 -27.09 -21.33 -13.18
C ILE A 112 -27.48 -20.22 -14.15
N GLY A 113 -28.77 -19.91 -14.19
CA GLY A 113 -29.35 -18.96 -15.13
C GLY A 113 -30.25 -19.62 -16.17
N GLY A 114 -31.20 -18.84 -16.69
CA GLY A 114 -32.15 -19.30 -17.70
C GLY A 114 -31.51 -19.50 -19.08
N TYR A 115 -32.33 -19.90 -20.07
CA TYR A 115 -31.85 -20.09 -21.45
C TYR A 115 -31.37 -18.80 -22.12
N GLY A 116 -31.76 -17.63 -21.59
CA GLY A 116 -31.22 -16.34 -22.00
C GLY A 116 -29.75 -16.14 -21.62
N SER A 117 -29.30 -16.73 -20.51
CA SER A 117 -27.92 -16.66 -20.00
C SER A 117 -27.04 -17.75 -20.60
N ILE A 118 -27.53 -19.00 -20.64
CA ILE A 118 -26.84 -20.16 -21.23
C ILE A 118 -27.87 -20.94 -22.04
N SER A 119 -27.71 -20.98 -23.35
CA SER A 119 -28.72 -21.50 -24.27
C SER A 119 -29.04 -22.98 -24.02
N LYS A 120 -30.23 -23.39 -24.47
CA LYS A 120 -30.63 -24.80 -24.46
C LYS A 120 -29.69 -25.68 -25.29
N SER A 121 -29.15 -25.14 -26.39
CA SER A 121 -28.20 -25.86 -27.24
C SER A 121 -26.89 -26.21 -26.52
N ILE A 122 -26.44 -25.39 -25.57
CA ILE A 122 -25.26 -25.70 -24.75
C ILE A 122 -25.58 -26.83 -23.77
N GLU A 123 -26.72 -26.76 -23.11
CA GLU A 123 -27.20 -27.83 -22.23
C GLU A 123 -27.36 -29.17 -22.97
N ASP A 124 -27.99 -29.15 -24.14
CA ASP A 124 -28.17 -30.34 -24.97
C ASP A 124 -26.83 -30.94 -25.39
N LYS A 125 -25.84 -30.11 -25.76
CA LYS A 125 -24.47 -30.57 -26.07
C LYS A 125 -23.81 -31.24 -24.86
N LEU A 126 -23.92 -30.65 -23.68
CA LEU A 126 -23.35 -31.21 -22.45
C LEU A 126 -23.97 -32.58 -22.12
N ARG A 127 -25.30 -32.71 -22.25
CA ARG A 127 -26.02 -33.97 -22.03
C ARG A 127 -25.70 -35.03 -23.08
N LYS A 128 -25.91 -34.70 -24.36
CA LYS A 128 -25.92 -35.69 -25.46
C LYS A 128 -24.52 -36.00 -25.99
N ASN A 129 -23.68 -34.98 -26.16
CA ASN A 129 -22.37 -35.16 -26.79
C ASN A 129 -21.27 -35.51 -25.78
N TYR A 130 -21.46 -35.15 -24.51
CA TYR A 130 -20.47 -35.40 -23.45
C TYR A 130 -21.00 -36.30 -22.32
N ASN A 131 -22.24 -36.80 -22.42
CA ASN A 131 -22.86 -37.73 -21.47
C ASN A 131 -22.81 -37.24 -20.01
N LEU A 132 -22.99 -35.93 -19.79
CA LEU A 132 -22.96 -35.32 -18.45
C LEU A 132 -24.36 -35.24 -17.84
N ASN A 133 -24.46 -35.46 -16.52
CA ASN A 133 -25.68 -35.18 -15.79
C ASN A 133 -25.82 -33.67 -15.59
N VAL A 134 -26.73 -33.03 -16.31
CA VAL A 134 -26.94 -31.58 -16.20
C VAL A 134 -28.15 -31.27 -15.31
N ILE A 135 -28.00 -30.31 -14.40
CA ILE A 135 -29.08 -29.68 -13.63
C ILE A 135 -29.07 -28.20 -13.96
N ARG A 136 -30.22 -27.62 -14.29
CA ARG A 136 -30.37 -26.17 -14.44
C ARG A 136 -31.12 -25.60 -13.24
N LEU A 137 -30.55 -24.57 -12.62
CA LEU A 137 -31.20 -23.76 -11.59
C LEU A 137 -31.41 -22.36 -12.15
N SER A 138 -32.66 -21.96 -12.31
CA SER A 138 -33.03 -20.71 -12.97
C SER A 138 -34.42 -20.25 -12.58
N GLY A 139 -34.65 -18.94 -12.65
CA GLY A 139 -35.97 -18.33 -12.64
C GLY A 139 -36.20 -17.42 -13.85
N LYS A 140 -37.32 -16.69 -13.87
CA LYS A 140 -37.63 -15.75 -14.97
C LYS A 140 -36.68 -14.55 -15.01
N ASN A 141 -36.07 -14.22 -13.88
CA ASN A 141 -35.14 -13.11 -13.69
C ASN A 141 -34.06 -13.48 -12.66
N ARG A 142 -33.10 -12.57 -12.46
CA ARG A 142 -31.98 -12.75 -11.52
C ARG A 142 -32.40 -13.02 -10.07
N TYR A 143 -33.52 -12.44 -9.64
CA TYR A 143 -34.02 -12.59 -8.28
C TYR A 143 -34.57 -14.00 -8.08
N GLU A 144 -35.42 -14.47 -8.99
CA GLU A 144 -35.95 -15.84 -8.97
C GLU A 144 -34.85 -16.89 -9.14
N THR A 145 -33.82 -16.64 -9.96
CA THR A 145 -32.65 -17.55 -10.04
C THR A 145 -31.95 -17.67 -8.69
N SER A 146 -31.73 -16.55 -7.97
CA SER A 146 -31.09 -16.59 -6.65
C SER A 146 -31.91 -17.40 -5.63
N ILE A 147 -33.25 -17.30 -5.68
CA ILE A 147 -34.17 -18.10 -4.86
C ILE A 147 -34.11 -19.58 -5.26
N SER A 148 -34.04 -19.90 -6.56
CA SER A 148 -33.87 -21.27 -7.07
C SER A 148 -32.60 -21.93 -6.52
N VAL A 149 -31.48 -21.19 -6.54
CA VAL A 149 -30.20 -21.65 -5.97
C VAL A 149 -30.31 -21.85 -4.45
N ALA A 150 -30.88 -20.89 -3.73
CA ALA A 150 -31.04 -20.99 -2.29
C ALA A 150 -31.92 -22.17 -1.87
N ASN A 151 -33.05 -22.40 -2.56
CA ASN A 151 -33.90 -23.57 -2.33
C ASN A 151 -33.16 -24.88 -2.59
N TYR A 152 -32.39 -24.96 -3.69
CA TYR A 152 -31.57 -26.14 -3.95
C TYR A 152 -30.57 -26.38 -2.81
N MET A 153 -29.92 -25.32 -2.29
CA MET A 153 -28.99 -25.45 -1.17
C MET A 153 -29.68 -25.99 0.09
N TYR A 154 -30.79 -25.39 0.51
CA TYR A 154 -31.54 -25.84 1.70
C TYR A 154 -32.08 -27.27 1.57
N ASN A 155 -32.44 -27.70 0.37
CA ASN A 155 -33.06 -29.01 0.15
C ASN A 155 -32.03 -30.14 0.01
N ASN A 156 -30.76 -29.83 -0.28
CA ASN A 156 -29.74 -30.82 -0.59
C ASN A 156 -28.53 -30.79 0.35
N PHE A 157 -28.38 -29.78 1.20
CA PHE A 157 -27.24 -29.62 2.11
C PHE A 157 -27.68 -29.13 3.48
N THR A 158 -26.90 -29.49 4.51
CA THR A 158 -27.00 -28.86 5.83
C THR A 158 -26.24 -27.54 5.80
N ILE A 159 -26.97 -26.43 5.80
CA ILE A 159 -26.41 -25.07 5.72
C ILE A 159 -26.90 -24.22 6.89
N SER A 160 -26.35 -23.01 7.04
CA SER A 160 -26.79 -22.07 8.08
C SER A 160 -28.19 -21.54 7.80
N ASP A 161 -28.93 -21.26 8.87
CA ASP A 161 -30.19 -20.50 8.84
C ASP A 161 -29.98 -18.98 8.59
N ASN A 162 -28.78 -18.57 8.19
CA ASN A 162 -28.46 -17.17 7.90
C ASN A 162 -28.40 -16.98 6.39
N ILE A 163 -28.87 -15.83 5.92
CA ILE A 163 -28.82 -15.46 4.51
C ILE A 163 -28.07 -14.16 4.31
N VAL A 164 -27.58 -13.98 3.10
CA VAL A 164 -27.07 -12.71 2.59
C VAL A 164 -28.08 -12.16 1.60
N VAL A 165 -28.39 -10.88 1.70
CA VAL A 165 -29.20 -10.15 0.73
C VAL A 165 -28.32 -9.08 0.08
N ALA A 166 -28.22 -9.11 -1.24
CA ALA A 166 -27.41 -8.15 -1.98
C ALA A 166 -28.19 -7.59 -3.18
N SER A 167 -27.76 -6.45 -3.69
CA SER A 167 -28.45 -5.81 -4.82
C SER A 167 -28.32 -6.67 -6.08
N GLY A 168 -29.43 -6.93 -6.76
CA GLY A 168 -29.40 -7.53 -8.10
C GLY A 168 -28.92 -6.56 -9.18
N ASN A 169 -28.86 -5.25 -8.89
CA ASN A 169 -28.51 -4.22 -9.87
C ASN A 169 -27.01 -3.85 -9.85
N GLY A 170 -26.28 -4.21 -8.78
CA GLY A 170 -24.86 -3.93 -8.63
C GLY A 170 -24.07 -5.16 -8.20
N PHE A 171 -22.94 -5.42 -8.85
CA PHE A 171 -22.17 -6.65 -8.60
C PHE A 171 -21.24 -6.57 -7.38
N ALA A 172 -20.71 -5.38 -7.07
CA ALA A 172 -19.54 -5.25 -6.20
C ALA A 172 -19.81 -5.66 -4.74
N ASP A 173 -21.00 -5.34 -4.23
CA ASP A 173 -21.41 -5.69 -2.86
C ASP A 173 -21.61 -7.21 -2.72
N ALA A 174 -22.34 -7.81 -3.66
CA ALA A 174 -22.53 -9.26 -3.73
C ALA A 174 -21.20 -10.02 -3.93
N LEU A 175 -20.31 -9.51 -4.78
CA LEU A 175 -18.97 -10.08 -5.00
C LEU A 175 -18.12 -10.03 -3.72
N SER A 176 -18.19 -8.94 -2.97
CA SER A 176 -17.42 -8.75 -1.73
C SER A 176 -17.76 -9.77 -0.66
N ILE A 177 -19.05 -10.12 -0.53
CA ILE A 177 -19.53 -11.08 0.47
C ILE A 177 -19.51 -12.53 -0.04
N ALA A 178 -19.50 -12.77 -1.36
CA ALA A 178 -19.71 -14.10 -1.92
C ALA A 178 -18.78 -15.20 -1.38
N PRO A 179 -17.44 -15.01 -1.27
CA PRO A 179 -16.55 -16.02 -0.69
C PRO A 179 -16.87 -16.34 0.77
N ILE A 180 -17.30 -15.32 1.53
CA ILE A 180 -17.60 -15.39 2.95
C ILE A 180 -18.93 -16.11 3.17
N ALA A 181 -19.95 -15.72 2.40
CA ALA A 181 -21.24 -16.39 2.35
C ALA A 181 -21.06 -17.88 2.04
N ALA A 182 -20.22 -18.20 1.06
CA ALA A 182 -19.91 -19.57 0.70
C ALA A 182 -19.21 -20.34 1.82
N LYS A 183 -18.21 -19.74 2.49
CA LYS A 183 -17.54 -20.35 3.64
C LYS A 183 -18.52 -20.63 4.79
N LYS A 184 -19.41 -19.69 5.08
CA LYS A 184 -20.37 -19.79 6.19
C LYS A 184 -21.64 -20.56 5.84
N GLY A 185 -21.80 -21.00 4.58
CA GLY A 185 -22.99 -21.68 4.10
C GLY A 185 -24.22 -20.77 4.06
N PHE A 186 -24.05 -19.48 3.79
CA PHE A 186 -25.14 -18.52 3.65
C PHE A 186 -25.57 -18.46 2.18
N PRO A 187 -26.82 -18.79 1.84
CA PRO A 187 -27.36 -18.49 0.51
C PRO A 187 -27.37 -16.98 0.26
N ILE A 188 -27.09 -16.59 -0.99
CA ILE A 188 -27.16 -15.19 -1.43
C ILE A 188 -28.48 -14.99 -2.18
N ILE A 189 -29.33 -14.15 -1.61
CA ILE A 189 -30.60 -13.71 -2.20
C ILE A 189 -30.36 -12.35 -2.85
N LEU A 190 -30.75 -12.21 -4.11
CA LEU A 190 -30.69 -10.92 -4.80
C LEU A 190 -31.99 -10.17 -4.59
N SER A 191 -31.88 -8.86 -4.34
CA SER A 191 -33.03 -7.96 -4.16
C SER A 191 -32.94 -6.76 -5.10
N PRO A 192 -34.06 -6.29 -5.68
CA PRO A 192 -34.12 -4.95 -6.25
C PRO A 192 -34.04 -3.90 -5.14
N LYS A 193 -33.79 -2.65 -5.55
CA LYS A 193 -33.54 -1.54 -4.62
C LYS A 193 -34.75 -1.20 -3.74
N ASP A 194 -35.91 -0.98 -4.37
CA ASP A 194 -37.07 -0.34 -3.74
C ASP A 194 -38.29 -1.27 -3.64
N THR A 195 -38.15 -2.54 -4.03
CA THR A 195 -39.27 -3.50 -4.09
C THR A 195 -38.94 -4.75 -3.29
N PHE A 196 -39.86 -5.16 -2.43
CA PHE A 196 -39.81 -6.48 -1.80
C PHE A 196 -40.64 -7.45 -2.62
N LEU A 197 -39.99 -8.47 -3.20
CA LEU A 197 -40.62 -9.37 -4.17
C LEU A 197 -41.41 -10.48 -3.49
N ASP A 198 -42.55 -10.85 -4.08
CA ASP A 198 -43.41 -11.93 -3.58
C ASP A 198 -42.69 -13.27 -3.50
N GLU A 199 -41.82 -13.59 -4.46
CA GLU A 199 -41.01 -14.80 -4.44
C GLU A 199 -40.01 -14.81 -3.28
N THR A 200 -39.52 -13.64 -2.86
CA THR A 200 -38.67 -13.52 -1.68
C THR A 200 -39.50 -13.76 -0.41
N SER A 201 -40.69 -13.18 -0.34
CA SER A 201 -41.64 -13.41 0.76
C SER A 201 -41.96 -14.90 0.93
N LYS A 202 -42.33 -15.58 -0.17
CA LYS A 202 -42.62 -17.03 -0.19
C LYS A 202 -41.42 -17.89 0.21
N PHE A 203 -40.21 -17.49 -0.17
CA PHE A 203 -39.00 -18.18 0.25
C PHE A 203 -38.80 -18.06 1.76
N LEU A 204 -38.91 -16.85 2.30
CA LEU A 204 -38.73 -16.57 3.73
C LEU A 204 -39.80 -17.25 4.59
N SER A 205 -41.05 -17.36 4.13
CA SER A 205 -42.12 -18.02 4.89
C SER A 205 -41.93 -19.54 5.03
N ASN A 206 -41.17 -20.15 4.12
CA ASN A 206 -40.93 -21.59 4.09
C ASN A 206 -39.59 -21.99 4.75
N LYS A 207 -38.81 -21.03 5.25
CA LYS A 207 -37.47 -21.27 5.80
C LYS A 207 -37.33 -20.61 7.16
N LYS A 208 -36.69 -21.30 8.10
CA LYS A 208 -36.32 -20.70 9.38
C LYS A 208 -35.07 -19.84 9.18
N ILE A 209 -35.24 -18.53 9.16
CA ILE A 209 -34.13 -17.59 9.01
C ILE A 209 -33.78 -16.97 10.36
N SER A 210 -32.54 -17.14 10.79
CA SER A 210 -32.01 -16.63 12.05
C SER A 210 -31.37 -15.24 11.91
N LYS A 211 -30.81 -14.91 10.74
CA LYS A 211 -30.23 -13.60 10.45
C LYS A 211 -30.17 -13.29 8.95
N SER A 212 -30.42 -12.04 8.60
CA SER A 212 -30.31 -11.55 7.21
C SER A 212 -29.26 -10.45 7.09
N TYR A 213 -28.11 -10.74 6.48
CA TYR A 213 -27.08 -9.73 6.23
C TYR A 213 -27.40 -8.97 4.95
N ILE A 214 -27.82 -7.72 5.06
CA ILE A 214 -28.10 -6.84 3.92
C ILE A 214 -26.80 -6.12 3.54
N VAL A 215 -26.24 -6.48 2.38
CA VAL A 215 -24.94 -6.00 1.95
C VAL A 215 -25.09 -4.87 0.95
N GLY A 216 -24.48 -3.73 1.26
CA GLY A 216 -24.60 -2.47 0.53
C GLY A 216 -25.34 -1.38 1.31
N GLY A 217 -25.13 -0.12 0.89
CA GLY A 217 -25.79 1.05 1.47
C GLY A 217 -27.29 1.12 1.15
N SER A 218 -28.01 2.04 1.82
CA SER A 218 -29.44 2.30 1.56
C SER A 218 -29.73 2.76 0.12
N GLY A 219 -28.71 3.30 -0.57
CA GLY A 219 -28.80 3.68 -1.98
C GLY A 219 -28.97 2.52 -2.97
N VAL A 220 -28.62 1.28 -2.59
CA VAL A 220 -28.73 0.08 -3.45
C VAL A 220 -29.78 -0.94 -2.98
N ILE A 221 -30.12 -0.93 -1.69
CA ILE A 221 -31.26 -1.65 -1.10
C ILE A 221 -31.86 -0.71 -0.05
N ASN A 222 -33.08 -0.23 -0.28
CA ASN A 222 -33.76 0.71 0.60
C ASN A 222 -34.07 0.10 1.97
N ASP A 223 -34.16 0.93 3.02
CA ASP A 223 -34.50 0.48 4.37
C ASP A 223 -35.92 -0.08 4.46
N SER A 224 -36.83 0.40 3.61
CA SER A 224 -38.17 -0.18 3.47
C SER A 224 -38.13 -1.66 3.07
N VAL A 225 -37.22 -2.04 2.16
CA VAL A 225 -37.00 -3.42 1.74
C VAL A 225 -36.27 -4.20 2.84
N LEU A 226 -35.24 -3.62 3.46
CA LEU A 226 -34.50 -4.24 4.57
C LEU A 226 -35.42 -4.65 5.73
N SER A 227 -36.38 -3.79 6.06
CA SER A 227 -37.31 -4.03 7.18
C SER A 227 -38.20 -5.26 7.01
N LYS A 228 -38.31 -5.80 5.79
CA LYS A 228 -39.08 -7.00 5.48
C LYS A 228 -38.29 -8.31 5.66
N PHE A 229 -36.98 -8.23 5.81
CA PHE A 229 -36.13 -9.38 6.07
C PHE A 229 -36.03 -9.66 7.59
N PRO A 230 -36.11 -10.93 8.02
CA PRO A 230 -36.03 -11.29 9.43
C PRO A 230 -34.63 -11.05 10.00
N PHE A 231 -34.57 -10.45 11.19
CA PHE A 231 -33.34 -10.18 11.94
C PHE A 231 -32.26 -9.53 11.05
N SER A 232 -32.63 -8.47 10.34
CA SER A 232 -31.77 -7.86 9.33
C SER A 232 -30.67 -6.98 9.92
N GLU A 233 -29.46 -7.11 9.38
CA GLU A 233 -28.31 -6.27 9.70
C GLU A 233 -27.70 -5.72 8.40
N ARG A 234 -27.51 -4.41 8.32
CA ARG A 234 -26.87 -3.78 7.15
C ARG A 234 -25.35 -3.73 7.31
N ILE A 235 -24.63 -4.16 6.27
CA ILE A 235 -23.19 -3.98 6.12
C ILE A 235 -22.94 -3.20 4.83
N GLY A 236 -22.76 -1.88 4.94
CA GLY A 236 -22.62 -0.99 3.78
C GLY A 236 -21.61 0.13 3.99
N GLY A 237 -20.96 0.52 2.91
CA GLY A 237 -19.99 1.61 2.84
C GLY A 237 -20.43 2.80 2.00
N THR A 238 -19.61 3.85 2.00
CA THR A 238 -19.79 5.04 1.15
C THR A 238 -19.57 4.73 -0.33
N ASP A 239 -18.75 3.73 -0.63
CA ASP A 239 -18.54 3.19 -1.97
C ASP A 239 -18.29 1.67 -1.91
N ARG A 240 -18.08 1.05 -3.08
CA ARG A 240 -17.87 -0.40 -3.19
C ARG A 240 -16.60 -0.91 -2.49
N TYR A 241 -15.58 -0.07 -2.34
CA TYR A 241 -14.32 -0.42 -1.69
C TYR A 241 -14.46 -0.33 -0.16
N ASP A 242 -15.17 0.69 0.33
CA ASP A 242 -15.54 0.82 1.74
C ASP A 242 -16.47 -0.33 2.16
N THR A 243 -17.51 -0.64 1.38
CA THR A 243 -18.39 -1.80 1.62
C THR A 243 -17.57 -3.10 1.70
N ASN A 244 -16.65 -3.32 0.75
CA ASN A 244 -15.77 -4.47 0.73
C ASN A 244 -14.92 -4.56 2.03
N SER A 245 -14.29 -3.47 2.45
CA SER A 245 -13.48 -3.44 3.66
C SER A 245 -14.29 -3.69 4.94
N LYS A 246 -15.52 -3.16 5.03
CA LYS A 246 -16.43 -3.36 6.17
C LYS A 246 -16.90 -4.81 6.27
N ILE A 247 -17.26 -5.42 5.15
CA ILE A 247 -17.59 -6.85 5.09
C ILE A 247 -16.43 -7.70 5.59
N ILE A 248 -15.21 -7.44 5.11
CA ILE A 248 -14.03 -8.21 5.51
C ILE A 248 -13.73 -8.02 7.00
N ASN A 249 -13.85 -6.80 7.52
CA ASN A 249 -13.64 -6.55 8.95
C ASN A 249 -14.73 -7.16 9.84
N HIS A 250 -15.96 -7.32 9.32
CA HIS A 250 -17.07 -7.89 10.08
C HIS A 250 -16.90 -9.40 10.31
N PHE A 251 -16.41 -10.17 9.33
CA PHE A 251 -16.29 -11.63 9.44
C PHE A 251 -14.83 -12.08 9.63
N THR A 252 -14.20 -11.81 10.77
CA THR A 252 -12.73 -11.97 11.00
C THR A 252 -12.10 -13.37 10.86
N ASP A 253 -12.88 -14.41 10.60
CA ASP A 253 -12.43 -15.81 10.52
C ASP A 253 -12.08 -16.16 9.06
N TYR A 254 -10.81 -15.94 8.67
CA TYR A 254 -10.28 -16.20 7.32
C TYR A 254 -8.93 -16.90 7.32
N ASP A 255 -8.66 -17.62 6.24
CA ASP A 255 -7.30 -17.96 5.86
C ASP A 255 -6.65 -16.79 5.07
N TYR A 256 -5.58 -16.25 5.62
CA TYR A 256 -4.82 -15.13 5.04
C TYR A 256 -3.62 -15.59 4.20
N THR A 257 -3.41 -16.90 4.01
CA THR A 257 -2.30 -17.46 3.21
C THR A 257 -2.36 -16.97 1.76
N ASN A 258 -3.57 -16.97 1.19
CA ASN A 258 -3.86 -16.44 -0.13
C ASN A 258 -4.84 -15.27 0.01
N VAL A 259 -4.41 -14.07 -0.34
CA VAL A 259 -5.27 -12.87 -0.37
C VAL A 259 -5.62 -12.57 -1.81
N TYR A 260 -6.91 -12.57 -2.14
CA TYR A 260 -7.38 -12.35 -3.50
C TYR A 260 -7.67 -10.88 -3.75
N VAL A 261 -7.25 -10.36 -4.90
CA VAL A 261 -7.55 -8.99 -5.35
C VAL A 261 -8.25 -9.06 -6.69
N ALA A 262 -9.37 -8.36 -6.82
CA ALA A 262 -10.11 -8.26 -8.06
C ALA A 262 -10.51 -6.81 -8.37
N SER A 263 -10.84 -6.55 -9.64
CA SER A 263 -11.32 -5.22 -10.03
C SER A 263 -12.68 -4.95 -9.39
N GLY A 264 -12.81 -3.80 -8.76
CA GLY A 264 -14.10 -3.27 -8.36
C GLY A 264 -14.84 -2.60 -9.52
N GLU A 265 -14.19 -2.34 -10.66
CA GLU A 265 -14.78 -1.61 -11.81
C GLU A 265 -15.40 -2.56 -12.84
N ASN A 266 -14.93 -3.80 -12.90
CA ASN A 266 -15.43 -4.84 -13.81
C ASN A 266 -15.52 -6.19 -13.09
N PHE A 267 -16.50 -7.01 -13.45
CA PHE A 267 -16.88 -8.21 -12.69
C PHE A 267 -16.35 -9.57 -13.18
N PRO A 268 -16.17 -9.84 -14.51
CA PRO A 268 -16.06 -11.23 -14.97
C PRO A 268 -14.90 -12.02 -14.38
N ASP A 269 -13.73 -11.40 -14.28
CA ASP A 269 -12.53 -12.06 -13.74
C ASP A 269 -12.69 -12.46 -12.26
N ALA A 270 -13.52 -11.72 -11.52
CA ALA A 270 -13.76 -11.95 -10.11
C ALA A 270 -14.79 -13.07 -9.83
N LEU A 271 -15.69 -13.36 -10.78
CA LEU A 271 -16.79 -14.31 -10.57
C LEU A 271 -16.27 -15.73 -10.29
N SER A 272 -15.43 -16.28 -11.17
CA SER A 272 -14.75 -17.56 -10.93
C SER A 272 -13.78 -17.47 -9.75
N GLY A 273 -13.15 -16.31 -9.57
CA GLY A 273 -12.23 -16.05 -8.47
C GLY A 273 -12.89 -16.12 -7.10
N ALA A 274 -14.19 -15.79 -7.00
CA ALA A 274 -14.95 -15.89 -5.75
C ALA A 274 -15.10 -17.34 -5.29
N ALA A 275 -15.30 -18.28 -6.22
CA ALA A 275 -15.30 -19.71 -5.92
C ALA A 275 -13.91 -20.19 -5.45
N LEU A 276 -12.83 -19.69 -6.06
CA LEU A 276 -11.46 -20.02 -5.65
C LEU A 276 -11.14 -19.47 -4.25
N ALA A 277 -11.51 -18.22 -3.97
CA ALA A 277 -11.36 -17.63 -2.64
C ALA A 277 -12.16 -18.40 -1.59
N ALA A 278 -13.42 -18.77 -1.90
CA ALA A 278 -14.25 -19.61 -1.04
C ALA A 278 -13.63 -20.99 -0.79
N LYS A 279 -13.06 -21.63 -1.83
CA LYS A 279 -12.38 -22.93 -1.72
C LYS A 279 -11.29 -22.86 -0.65
N ASN A 280 -10.50 -21.79 -0.68
CA ASN A 280 -9.37 -21.58 0.22
C ASN A 280 -9.75 -20.81 1.50
N SER A 281 -11.04 -20.75 1.86
CA SER A 281 -11.53 -20.12 3.10
C SER A 281 -11.06 -18.66 3.28
N SER A 282 -10.88 -17.97 2.15
CA SER A 282 -10.39 -16.60 2.07
C SER A 282 -11.48 -15.65 1.52
N PHE A 283 -11.10 -14.42 1.23
CA PHE A 283 -11.96 -13.32 0.79
C PHE A 283 -11.34 -12.61 -0.42
N ILE A 284 -12.12 -11.74 -1.06
CA ILE A 284 -11.68 -10.89 -2.17
C ILE A 284 -11.64 -9.44 -1.71
N ILE A 285 -10.50 -8.79 -1.93
CA ILE A 285 -10.34 -7.34 -1.84
C ILE A 285 -10.65 -6.72 -3.21
N LEU A 286 -11.50 -5.70 -3.24
CA LEU A 286 -11.78 -4.94 -4.46
C LEU A 286 -10.84 -3.75 -4.61
N THR A 287 -10.38 -3.49 -5.83
CA THR A 287 -9.55 -2.33 -6.18
C THR A 287 -9.99 -1.66 -7.48
N SER A 288 -9.80 -0.35 -7.60
CA SER A 288 -9.81 0.37 -8.88
C SER A 288 -8.48 0.21 -9.62
N LYS A 289 -8.42 0.69 -10.86
CA LYS A 289 -7.15 0.86 -11.59
C LYS A 289 -6.20 1.84 -10.88
N SER A 290 -6.76 2.82 -10.18
CA SER A 290 -6.00 3.79 -9.37
C SER A 290 -6.50 3.73 -7.93
N PRO A 291 -6.02 2.78 -7.11
CA PRO A 291 -6.56 2.56 -5.76
C PRO A 291 -6.44 3.81 -4.90
N SER A 292 -7.49 4.08 -4.10
CA SER A 292 -7.45 5.12 -3.09
C SER A 292 -6.46 4.75 -1.97
N ASN A 293 -6.04 5.74 -1.18
CA ASN A 293 -5.14 5.48 -0.03
C ASN A 293 -5.83 4.61 1.03
N ALA A 294 -7.16 4.70 1.17
CA ALA A 294 -7.93 3.82 2.04
C ALA A 294 -7.84 2.35 1.60
N THR A 295 -8.03 2.08 0.30
CA THR A 295 -7.89 0.72 -0.27
C THR A 295 -6.46 0.21 -0.17
N GLN A 296 -5.47 1.07 -0.41
CA GLN A 296 -4.05 0.75 -0.21
C GLN A 296 -3.77 0.36 1.23
N ASN A 297 -4.10 1.22 2.19
CA ASN A 297 -3.82 0.99 3.61
C ASN A 297 -4.54 -0.26 4.12
N PHE A 298 -5.79 -0.48 3.71
CA PHE A 298 -6.53 -1.69 4.03
C PHE A 298 -5.82 -2.95 3.50
N THR A 299 -5.50 -2.97 2.20
CA THR A 299 -4.85 -4.11 1.55
C THR A 299 -3.47 -4.38 2.14
N TYR A 300 -2.67 -3.34 2.34
CA TYR A 300 -1.35 -3.44 2.97
C TYR A 300 -1.43 -4.03 4.37
N ASN A 301 -2.38 -3.56 5.20
CA ASN A 301 -2.56 -4.07 6.56
C ASN A 301 -3.03 -5.53 6.59
N ILE A 302 -3.96 -5.91 5.70
CA ILE A 302 -4.38 -7.31 5.53
C ILE A 302 -3.19 -8.17 5.11
N CYS A 303 -2.45 -7.72 4.10
CA CYS A 303 -1.20 -8.34 3.66
C CYS A 303 -0.13 -8.31 4.75
N LYS A 304 -0.26 -7.58 5.86
CA LYS A 304 0.68 -7.59 6.98
C LYS A 304 0.31 -8.59 8.08
N LYS A 305 -0.98 -8.78 8.35
CA LYS A 305 -1.52 -9.54 9.50
C LYS A 305 -0.99 -10.98 9.69
N ASN A 306 -0.34 -11.63 8.71
CA ASN A 306 0.08 -13.04 8.86
C ASN A 306 1.50 -13.39 8.36
N SER A 307 2.52 -13.30 9.22
CA SER A 307 3.97 -13.27 8.91
C SER A 307 4.65 -14.53 8.32
N SER A 308 3.93 -15.47 7.70
CA SER A 308 4.50 -16.68 7.10
C SER A 308 3.83 -17.03 5.76
N ASN A 309 4.59 -16.92 4.66
CA ASN A 309 4.25 -17.31 3.28
C ASN A 309 2.95 -16.72 2.71
N LYS A 310 3.03 -15.50 2.15
CA LYS A 310 1.86 -14.79 1.59
C LYS A 310 1.87 -14.80 0.07
N ASN A 311 0.74 -15.19 -0.53
CA ASN A 311 0.47 -14.94 -1.94
C ASN A 311 -0.63 -13.90 -2.09
N LEU A 312 -0.33 -12.81 -2.81
CA LEU A 312 -1.35 -11.92 -3.34
C LEU A 312 -1.80 -12.47 -4.69
N ILE A 313 -3.02 -12.97 -4.78
CA ILE A 313 -3.58 -13.55 -5.99
C ILE A 313 -4.43 -12.51 -6.71
N VAL A 314 -3.92 -12.00 -7.81
CA VAL A 314 -4.59 -10.99 -8.64
C VAL A 314 -5.47 -11.70 -9.67
N LEU A 315 -6.76 -11.41 -9.66
CA LEU A 315 -7.78 -11.99 -10.53
C LEU A 315 -8.07 -11.02 -11.68
N GLY A 316 -7.48 -11.30 -12.84
CA GLY A 316 -7.64 -10.49 -14.06
C GLY A 316 -6.33 -9.93 -14.61
N GLY A 317 -6.39 -9.52 -15.88
CA GLY A 317 -5.25 -8.99 -16.62
C GLY A 317 -4.84 -7.57 -16.21
N THR A 318 -3.72 -7.10 -16.77
CA THR A 318 -3.19 -5.75 -16.50
C THR A 318 -4.12 -4.62 -17.01
N GLY A 319 -4.97 -4.90 -18.00
CA GLY A 319 -5.95 -3.93 -18.51
C GLY A 319 -7.07 -3.58 -17.52
N VAL A 320 -7.37 -4.46 -16.54
CA VAL A 320 -8.36 -4.23 -15.48
C VAL A 320 -7.73 -3.97 -14.11
N ILE A 321 -6.56 -4.54 -13.84
CA ILE A 321 -5.77 -4.27 -12.63
C ILE A 321 -4.30 -4.08 -13.05
N PRO A 322 -3.88 -2.85 -13.38
CA PRO A 322 -2.50 -2.52 -13.74
C PRO A 322 -1.49 -3.00 -12.69
N ASN A 323 -0.24 -3.23 -13.12
CA ASN A 323 0.83 -3.60 -12.20
C ASN A 323 1.11 -2.46 -11.19
N GLU A 324 0.96 -1.20 -11.60
CA GLU A 324 1.07 -0.04 -10.70
C GLU A 324 0.02 -0.04 -9.59
N SER A 325 -1.20 -0.49 -9.88
CA SER A 325 -2.24 -0.65 -8.84
C SER A 325 -1.77 -1.65 -7.79
N ILE A 326 -1.20 -2.79 -8.21
CA ILE A 326 -0.70 -3.82 -7.31
C ILE A 326 0.52 -3.33 -6.53
N LYS A 327 1.45 -2.61 -7.18
CA LYS A 327 2.58 -1.95 -6.52
C LYS A 327 2.07 -1.01 -5.43
N LYS A 328 1.11 -0.14 -5.74
CA LYS A 328 0.47 0.75 -4.77
C LYS A 328 -0.17 0.00 -3.61
N LEU A 329 -0.94 -1.07 -3.86
CA LEU A 329 -1.61 -1.85 -2.81
C LEU A 329 -0.64 -2.61 -1.87
N THR A 330 0.58 -2.88 -2.32
CA THR A 330 1.58 -3.66 -1.58
C THR A 330 2.70 -2.82 -0.96
N THR A 331 2.71 -1.51 -1.22
CA THR A 331 3.68 -0.54 -0.70
C THR A 331 3.02 0.36 0.36
N LYS A 332 3.77 0.82 1.36
CA LYS A 332 3.25 1.61 2.47
C LYS A 332 3.10 3.08 2.06
N GLU A 333 2.04 3.77 2.49
CA GLU A 333 1.91 5.23 2.29
C GLU A 333 3.06 6.00 2.97
N GLU A 334 3.62 5.47 4.07
CA GLU A 334 4.82 6.02 4.72
C GLU A 334 6.12 5.84 3.92
N ASP A 335 6.13 4.97 2.90
CA ASP A 335 7.26 4.81 1.97
C ASP A 335 7.24 5.88 0.87
N TYR A 336 6.15 6.66 0.76
CA TYR A 336 5.95 7.74 -0.23
C TYR A 336 6.24 9.15 0.30
N PHE A 337 6.55 9.33 1.59
CA PHE A 337 6.94 10.65 2.09
C PHE A 337 8.36 10.97 1.60
N GLY A 338 8.46 11.78 0.54
CA GLY A 338 9.72 12.19 -0.09
C GLY A 338 10.74 12.84 0.86
N ASN A 339 10.35 13.21 2.07
CA ASN A 339 11.18 14.00 2.97
C ASN A 339 11.30 13.44 4.40
N LYS A 340 11.48 12.12 4.55
CA LYS A 340 12.25 11.66 5.73
C LYS A 340 13.75 11.96 5.60
N ILE A 341 14.18 12.51 4.47
CA ILE A 341 15.57 12.42 4.01
C ILE A 341 16.29 13.78 3.89
N ASN A 342 15.60 14.91 3.68
CA ASN A 342 16.28 16.19 3.38
C ASN A 342 15.76 17.40 4.17
N GLY A 343 15.55 17.25 5.48
CA GLY A 343 15.47 18.39 6.39
C GLY A 343 14.44 19.48 6.06
N SER A 344 13.32 19.12 5.42
CA SER A 344 12.42 20.10 4.82
C SER A 344 11.70 20.95 5.86
N SER A 345 11.66 22.26 5.62
CA SER A 345 10.91 23.22 6.43
C SER A 345 9.37 23.13 6.27
N ILE A 346 8.85 22.18 5.50
CA ILE A 346 7.42 21.93 5.26
C ILE A 346 7.17 20.43 5.36
N ILE A 347 6.10 19.99 6.02
CA ILE A 347 5.68 18.60 6.16
C ILE A 347 4.17 18.50 6.02
N TYR A 348 3.67 17.60 5.17
CA TYR A 348 2.25 17.23 5.18
C TYR A 348 2.02 15.98 6.03
N ASP A 349 1.11 16.05 6.99
CA ASP A 349 0.68 14.91 7.80
C ASP A 349 -0.82 15.03 8.15
N ARG A 350 -1.59 13.99 7.82
CA ARG A 350 -3.03 13.83 8.18
C ARG A 350 -3.89 15.09 7.95
N GLY A 351 -3.80 15.68 6.76
CA GLY A 351 -4.60 16.86 6.40
C GLY A 351 -4.08 18.18 6.94
N TYR A 352 -2.95 18.19 7.63
CA TYR A 352 -2.26 19.38 8.10
C TYR A 352 -0.92 19.54 7.40
N ILE A 353 -0.51 20.80 7.26
CA ILE A 353 0.82 21.19 6.80
C ILE A 353 1.51 21.84 7.99
N TYR A 354 2.65 21.28 8.37
CA TYR A 354 3.54 21.81 9.39
C TYR A 354 4.66 22.54 8.68
N TYR A 355 4.90 23.80 9.00
CA TYR A 355 5.91 24.57 8.29
C TYR A 355 6.64 25.53 9.21
N ARG A 356 7.93 25.71 8.94
CA ARG A 356 8.78 26.70 9.62
C ARG A 356 8.49 28.07 9.03
N LYS A 357 8.14 29.03 9.87
CA LYS A 357 7.84 30.40 9.44
C LYS A 357 9.04 31.31 9.66
N THR A 358 9.78 31.60 8.60
CA THR A 358 11.01 32.43 8.63
C THR A 358 10.73 33.86 9.10
N SER A 359 9.63 34.47 8.66
CA SER A 359 9.16 35.79 9.11
C SER A 359 8.79 35.85 10.59
N ASP A 360 8.70 34.71 11.26
CA ASP A 360 8.36 34.58 12.68
C ASP A 360 9.49 33.88 13.44
N LYS A 361 10.72 34.33 13.19
CA LYS A 361 11.95 33.85 13.85
C LYS A 361 12.17 32.33 13.74
N GLY A 362 11.59 31.69 12.73
CA GLY A 362 11.72 30.24 12.52
C GLY A 362 10.81 29.39 13.40
N SER A 363 9.73 29.94 13.94
CA SER A 363 8.70 29.19 14.68
C SER A 363 8.06 28.09 13.82
N LEU A 364 7.52 27.04 14.45
CA LEU A 364 6.75 26.01 13.75
C LEU A 364 5.26 26.35 13.80
N HIS A 365 4.66 26.39 12.62
CA HIS A 365 3.24 26.59 12.40
C HIS A 365 2.60 25.30 11.89
N ARG A 366 1.29 25.17 12.12
CA ARG A 366 0.46 24.12 11.56
C ARG A 366 -0.81 24.73 10.98
N ILE A 367 -1.09 24.46 9.71
CA ILE A 367 -2.26 24.93 8.97
C ILE A 367 -3.01 23.73 8.38
N LYS A 368 -4.33 23.79 8.25
CA LYS A 368 -5.05 22.76 7.52
C LYS A 368 -4.68 22.84 6.04
N ALA A 369 -4.73 21.71 5.34
CA ALA A 369 -4.40 21.67 3.92
C ALA A 369 -5.39 22.45 3.03
N ASP A 370 -6.53 22.89 3.57
CA ASP A 370 -7.46 23.82 2.92
C ASP A 370 -7.08 25.30 3.11
N GLY A 371 -6.01 25.60 3.86
CA GLY A 371 -5.57 26.97 4.17
C GLY A 371 -6.19 27.58 5.42
N SER A 372 -7.13 26.89 6.07
CA SER A 372 -7.75 27.39 7.30
C SER A 372 -6.92 27.06 8.55
N ASN A 373 -7.19 27.79 9.64
CA ASN A 373 -6.69 27.47 10.99
C ASN A 373 -5.16 27.43 11.11
N ASP A 374 -4.46 28.40 10.52
CA ASP A 374 -3.02 28.56 10.74
C ASP A 374 -2.74 28.89 12.21
N THR A 375 -2.07 27.97 12.89
CA THR A 375 -1.78 28.04 14.31
C THR A 375 -0.29 27.91 14.52
N LYS A 376 0.31 28.87 15.24
CA LYS A 376 1.67 28.71 15.78
C LYS A 376 1.64 27.63 16.86
N ILE A 377 2.44 26.58 16.70
CA ILE A 377 2.50 25.46 17.65
C ILE A 377 3.83 25.37 18.41
N ILE A 378 4.93 25.87 17.85
CA ILE A 378 6.24 25.89 18.54
C ILE A 378 6.87 27.27 18.36
N ASN A 379 7.25 27.92 19.45
CA ASN A 379 7.88 29.25 19.44
C ASN A 379 9.39 29.21 19.19
N ASP A 380 10.01 28.03 19.31
CA ASP A 380 11.43 27.83 19.11
C ASP A 380 11.85 28.09 17.65
N PRO A 381 13.09 28.53 17.40
CA PRO A 381 13.65 28.62 16.05
C PRO A 381 13.99 27.22 15.53
N VAL A 382 12.99 26.51 15.01
CA VAL A 382 13.12 25.13 14.54
C VAL A 382 13.96 25.10 13.27
N CYS A 383 14.87 24.14 13.17
CA CYS A 383 15.72 23.95 11.98
C CYS A 383 15.32 22.74 11.16
N ASN A 384 15.06 21.60 11.80
CA ASN A 384 14.54 20.41 11.16
C ASN A 384 13.34 19.88 11.94
N THR A 385 12.38 19.31 11.23
CA THR A 385 11.17 18.72 11.81
C THR A 385 10.93 17.34 11.20
N ILE A 386 10.53 16.38 12.03
CA ILE A 386 10.01 15.08 11.59
C ILE A 386 8.77 14.75 12.42
N ILE A 387 7.76 14.18 11.78
CA ILE A 387 6.54 13.71 12.43
C ILE A 387 6.52 12.19 12.42
N ASP A 388 6.35 11.57 13.59
CA ASP A 388 6.08 10.13 13.72
C ASP A 388 4.94 9.92 14.73
N LYS A 389 3.90 9.19 14.28
CA LYS A 389 2.70 8.87 15.07
C LYS A 389 2.05 10.14 15.63
N ASN A 390 2.16 10.39 16.93
CA ASN A 390 1.54 11.52 17.63
C ASN A 390 2.56 12.55 18.11
N TYR A 391 3.79 12.49 17.61
CA TYR A 391 4.88 13.34 18.06
C TYR A 391 5.55 14.07 16.91
N ILE A 392 6.01 15.28 17.23
CA ILE A 392 6.93 16.08 16.43
C ILE A 392 8.31 15.98 17.08
N TYR A 393 9.31 15.60 16.30
CA TYR A 393 10.72 15.62 16.68
C TYR A 393 11.37 16.75 15.92
N TYR A 394 12.09 17.61 16.62
CA TYR A 394 12.69 18.78 16.01
C TYR A 394 13.97 19.19 16.72
N ASN A 395 14.91 19.75 15.98
CA ASN A 395 16.11 20.34 16.58
C ASN A 395 16.09 21.86 16.47
N ILE A 396 16.73 22.49 17.45
CA ILE A 396 16.97 23.92 17.51
C ILE A 396 18.46 24.14 17.23
N PHE A 397 18.77 25.08 16.34
CA PHE A 397 20.11 25.61 16.17
C PHE A 397 20.10 27.10 16.50
N SER A 398 20.77 27.49 17.58
CA SER A 398 20.86 28.88 18.02
C SER A 398 22.25 29.16 18.57
N PHE A 399 22.80 30.33 18.23
CA PHE A 399 24.09 30.82 18.74
C PHE A 399 24.07 31.11 20.25
N ASN A 400 22.90 31.05 20.90
CA ASN A 400 22.71 31.40 22.32
C ASN A 400 22.45 30.19 23.24
N ASN A 401 23.15 29.07 23.04
CA ASN A 401 23.14 27.89 23.94
C ASN A 401 21.80 27.12 24.12
N SER A 402 20.83 27.28 23.21
CA SER A 402 19.58 26.50 23.23
C SER A 402 19.57 25.29 22.29
N ASN A 403 20.76 24.86 21.84
CA ASN A 403 20.92 23.69 20.97
C ASN A 403 20.36 22.43 21.61
N GLY A 404 19.71 21.59 20.81
CA GLY A 404 19.21 20.31 21.29
C GLY A 404 18.17 19.71 20.36
N LEU A 405 17.86 18.45 20.66
CA LEU A 405 16.80 17.69 20.04
C LEU A 405 15.62 17.60 21.00
N TYR A 406 14.43 17.89 20.50
CA TYR A 406 13.21 17.97 21.29
C TYR A 406 12.11 17.11 20.67
N ARG A 407 11.16 16.71 21.52
CA ARG A 407 9.93 16.03 21.16
C ARG A 407 8.75 16.78 21.75
N THR A 408 7.67 16.90 21.01
CA THR A 408 6.41 17.49 21.48
C THR A 408 5.22 16.73 20.89
N THR A 409 4.01 16.86 21.47
CA THR A 409 2.78 16.40 20.81
C THR A 409 2.47 17.26 19.58
N LEU A 410 1.60 16.78 18.68
CA LEU A 410 1.29 17.45 17.40
C LEU A 410 0.73 18.87 17.53
N ASP A 411 0.19 19.23 18.68
CA ASP A 411 -0.31 20.56 19.04
C ASP A 411 0.77 21.45 19.68
N GLY A 412 2.02 20.98 19.75
CA GLY A 412 3.14 21.72 20.35
C GLY A 412 3.20 21.68 21.88
N LYS A 413 2.35 20.87 22.53
CA LYS A 413 2.37 20.70 23.99
C LYS A 413 3.29 19.56 24.45
N ASN A 414 3.60 19.51 25.74
CA ASN A 414 4.45 18.47 26.33
C ASN A 414 5.84 18.41 25.68
N LYS A 415 6.47 19.57 25.48
CA LYS A 415 7.85 19.68 25.00
C LYS A 415 8.79 18.96 25.97
N ILE A 416 9.55 18.02 25.45
CA ILE A 416 10.57 17.25 26.16
C ILE A 416 11.88 17.39 25.39
N LYS A 417 12.96 17.71 26.11
CA LYS A 417 14.32 17.72 25.56
C LYS A 417 14.87 16.29 25.58
N LEU A 418 15.26 15.77 24.42
CA LEU A 418 15.79 14.41 24.24
C LEU A 418 17.32 14.36 24.36
N SER A 419 18.02 15.41 23.92
CA SER A 419 19.48 15.49 24.01
C SER A 419 19.99 16.93 23.84
N ASP A 420 21.12 17.21 24.49
CA ASP A 420 21.89 18.46 24.47
C ASP A 420 23.15 18.37 23.57
N ASP A 421 23.28 17.33 22.74
CA ASP A 421 24.42 17.22 21.82
C ASP A 421 24.50 18.43 20.86
N ASN A 422 25.70 18.68 20.31
CA ASN A 422 25.89 19.70 19.28
C ASN A 422 25.40 19.18 17.91
N PHE A 423 24.13 19.38 17.58
CA PHE A 423 23.53 18.87 16.34
C PHE A 423 23.93 19.71 15.12
N PHE A 424 24.22 19.07 13.99
CA PHE A 424 24.27 19.79 12.72
C PHE A 424 22.83 20.15 12.26
N PRO A 425 22.58 21.36 11.74
CA PRO A 425 21.28 21.72 11.18
C PRO A 425 20.84 20.71 10.11
N PHE A 426 19.54 20.41 10.01
CA PHE A 426 18.98 19.54 8.95
C PHE A 426 19.45 18.08 8.93
N SER A 427 19.86 17.52 10.09
CA SER A 427 20.45 16.17 10.17
C SER A 427 19.77 15.26 11.19
N ILE A 428 18.45 15.07 11.09
CA ILE A 428 17.74 14.04 11.86
C ILE A 428 16.99 13.10 10.93
N ALA A 429 16.88 11.83 11.30
CA ALA A 429 16.08 10.80 10.61
C ALA A 429 15.44 9.85 11.62
N LEU A 430 14.31 9.23 11.24
CA LEU A 430 13.57 8.28 12.09
C LEU A 430 13.38 6.95 11.39
N GLU A 431 13.74 5.86 12.09
CA GLU A 431 13.38 4.50 11.69
C GLU A 431 13.02 3.64 12.89
N GLY A 432 11.81 3.05 12.85
CA GLY A 432 11.29 2.27 13.97
C GLY A 432 11.09 3.11 15.23
N ASN A 433 11.83 2.78 16.29
CA ASN A 433 11.82 3.52 17.56
C ASN A 433 13.15 4.27 17.80
N TYR A 434 13.95 4.49 16.75
CA TYR A 434 15.23 5.19 16.86
C TYR A 434 15.20 6.52 16.08
N ILE A 435 15.81 7.53 16.69
CA ILE A 435 16.23 8.78 16.06
C ILE A 435 17.72 8.65 15.74
N TYR A 436 18.07 9.00 14.52
CA TYR A 436 19.44 9.08 14.04
C TYR A 436 19.77 10.53 13.78
N TYR A 437 21.01 10.93 14.02
CA TYR A 437 21.42 12.32 13.89
C TYR A 437 22.92 12.48 13.71
N ILE A 438 23.32 13.63 13.13
CA ILE A 438 24.73 14.01 13.04
C ILE A 438 25.10 14.89 14.24
N LYS A 439 26.14 14.48 14.96
CA LYS A 439 26.76 15.22 16.05
C LYS A 439 28.04 15.89 15.55
N ASN A 440 28.12 17.21 15.68
CA ASN A 440 29.33 17.99 15.44
C ASN A 440 30.35 17.77 16.56
N LEU A 441 31.61 17.65 16.18
CA LEU A 441 32.77 17.66 17.06
C LEU A 441 33.45 19.05 17.05
N GLU A 442 34.32 19.29 18.02
CA GLU A 442 34.97 20.60 18.24
C GLU A 442 36.03 20.92 17.18
N ASP A 443 36.65 19.90 16.59
CA ASP A 443 37.66 19.96 15.52
C ASP A 443 37.08 20.21 14.11
N GLY A 444 35.75 20.36 14.01
CA GLY A 444 35.05 20.52 12.74
C GLY A 444 34.56 19.19 12.14
N GLU A 445 34.96 18.05 12.70
CA GLU A 445 34.50 16.73 12.27
C GLU A 445 33.06 16.44 12.71
N ALA A 446 32.50 15.34 12.21
CA ALA A 446 31.16 14.92 12.58
C ALA A 446 30.96 13.40 12.62
N GLU A 447 30.09 12.98 13.53
CA GLU A 447 29.78 11.58 13.78
C GLU A 447 28.29 11.30 13.62
N LEU A 448 27.95 10.08 13.21
CA LEU A 448 26.57 9.61 13.18
C LEU A 448 26.22 8.92 14.50
N TRP A 449 25.10 9.32 15.09
CA TRP A 449 24.61 8.81 16.36
C TRP A 449 23.17 8.34 16.25
N LYS A 450 22.75 7.48 17.19
CA LYS A 450 21.35 7.12 17.39
C LYS A 450 20.94 7.13 18.86
N MET A 451 19.65 7.33 19.09
CA MET A 451 18.99 7.20 20.39
C MET A 451 17.57 6.68 20.18
N LYS A 452 16.93 6.12 21.21
CA LYS A 452 15.50 5.80 21.14
C LYS A 452 14.67 7.09 21.08
N THR A 453 13.43 6.98 20.60
CA THR A 453 12.48 8.11 20.48
C THR A 453 12.04 8.73 21.83
N ASP A 454 12.43 8.11 22.95
CA ASP A 454 12.30 8.65 24.30
C ASP A 454 13.57 9.33 24.82
N GLY A 455 14.65 9.38 24.02
CA GLY A 455 15.95 9.96 24.37
C GLY A 455 16.92 8.97 25.02
N SER A 456 16.47 7.76 25.36
CA SER A 456 17.32 6.76 25.99
C SER A 456 18.22 6.02 24.99
N SER A 457 19.13 5.16 25.50
CA SER A 457 19.94 4.24 24.68
C SER A 457 20.76 4.94 23.60
N LYS A 458 21.36 6.09 23.94
CA LYS A 458 22.18 6.90 23.04
C LYS A 458 23.51 6.19 22.74
N SER A 459 23.88 6.08 21.46
CA SER A 459 25.11 5.41 21.02
C SER A 459 25.62 5.96 19.69
N LYS A 460 26.94 6.06 19.54
CA LYS A 460 27.60 6.32 18.25
C LYS A 460 27.38 5.14 17.29
N ILE A 461 27.26 5.44 16.00
CA ILE A 461 27.29 4.45 14.91
C ILE A 461 28.68 4.53 14.27
N SER A 462 29.44 3.46 14.39
CA SER A 462 30.72 3.31 13.71
C SER A 462 30.54 2.38 12.52
N PHE A 463 30.98 2.84 11.35
CA PHE A 463 31.03 2.05 10.13
C PHE A 463 32.30 1.21 10.15
N ASN A 464 32.20 -0.05 9.73
CA ASN A 464 33.34 -0.95 9.60
C ASN A 464 34.22 -0.58 8.38
N ILE A 465 34.81 0.61 8.42
CA ILE A 465 35.76 1.18 7.46
C ILE A 465 37.14 1.18 8.13
N LYS A 466 38.19 0.80 7.39
CA LYS A 466 39.54 0.64 7.97
C LYS A 466 40.23 1.99 8.19
N GLU A 467 39.98 2.92 7.28
CA GLU A 467 40.54 4.26 7.27
C GLU A 467 39.78 5.17 8.25
N GLU A 468 40.45 6.23 8.70
CA GLU A 468 39.81 7.28 9.49
C GLU A 468 38.83 8.05 8.61
N TYR A 469 37.62 8.24 9.11
CA TYR A 469 36.55 8.88 8.36
C TYR A 469 35.70 9.79 9.23
N SER A 470 35.06 10.74 8.57
CA SER A 470 34.11 11.67 9.17
C SER A 470 32.84 11.76 8.33
N ILE A 471 31.72 12.02 8.98
CA ILE A 471 30.45 12.23 8.28
C ILE A 471 30.49 13.60 7.61
N ASN A 472 30.22 13.62 6.31
CA ASN A 472 30.03 14.88 5.61
C ASN A 472 28.66 15.47 5.94
N LYS A 473 28.66 16.37 6.91
CA LYS A 473 27.46 17.03 7.43
C LYS A 473 26.76 17.94 6.42
N GLY A 474 27.48 18.50 5.44
CA GLY A 474 26.94 19.47 4.48
C GLY A 474 25.89 18.93 3.51
N TYR A 475 25.85 17.61 3.30
CA TYR A 475 24.95 16.95 2.35
C TYR A 475 23.88 16.08 3.01
N GLY A 476 23.85 16.02 4.35
CA GLY A 476 22.89 15.22 5.10
C GLY A 476 23.09 13.71 4.98
N PHE A 477 22.13 12.97 5.53
CA PHE A 477 22.08 11.51 5.47
C PHE A 477 20.62 11.05 5.41
N CYS A 478 20.41 9.80 5.02
CA CYS A 478 19.07 9.23 4.98
C CYS A 478 19.04 7.81 5.54
N ILE A 479 17.86 7.39 6.00
CA ILE A 479 17.64 6.02 6.47
C ILE A 479 16.45 5.42 5.76
N LYS A 480 16.65 4.22 5.20
CA LYS A 480 15.62 3.46 4.53
C LYS A 480 15.86 1.96 4.70
N ASN A 481 14.84 1.24 5.17
CA ASN A 481 14.82 -0.22 5.25
C ASN A 481 16.03 -0.82 6.00
N GLY A 482 16.43 -0.20 7.12
CA GLY A 482 17.56 -0.63 7.94
C GLY A 482 18.93 -0.23 7.41
N TRP A 483 18.98 0.61 6.36
CA TRP A 483 20.19 1.13 5.74
C TRP A 483 20.32 2.64 5.92
N ILE A 484 21.53 3.08 6.18
CA ILE A 484 21.99 4.46 6.21
C ILE A 484 22.64 4.75 4.86
N TYR A 485 22.31 5.90 4.27
CA TYR A 485 22.97 6.43 3.09
C TYR A 485 23.57 7.79 3.45
N ALA A 486 24.87 7.95 3.26
CA ALA A 486 25.58 9.13 3.73
C ALA A 486 26.81 9.43 2.88
N ASN A 487 27.16 10.71 2.83
CA ASN A 487 28.47 11.15 2.37
C ASN A 487 29.47 11.07 3.53
N ILE A 488 30.67 10.57 3.26
CA ILE A 488 31.78 10.55 4.20
C ILE A 488 33.03 11.16 3.58
N TYR A 489 33.88 11.70 4.45
CA TYR A 489 35.25 12.08 4.14
C TYR A 489 36.18 11.01 4.70
N ILE A 490 37.14 10.56 3.91
CA ILE A 490 38.22 9.66 4.34
C ILE A 490 39.52 10.45 4.33
N SER A 491 40.16 10.54 5.48
CA SER A 491 41.48 11.16 5.60
C SER A 491 42.54 10.16 5.15
N LYS A 492 43.31 10.50 4.11
CA LYS A 492 44.44 9.67 3.68
C LYS A 492 45.74 10.12 4.33
N ASN A 493 45.95 11.43 4.44
CA ASN A 493 47.07 12.14 5.06
C ASN A 493 46.60 13.56 5.44
N ALA A 494 47.41 14.36 6.15
CA ALA A 494 47.05 15.68 6.66
C ALA A 494 46.44 16.67 5.63
N ASP A 495 46.78 16.51 4.35
CA ASP A 495 46.34 17.42 3.27
C ASP A 495 45.45 16.75 2.19
N GLU A 496 45.14 15.46 2.30
CA GLU A 496 44.37 14.72 1.27
C GLU A 496 43.13 14.04 1.86
N VAL A 497 41.96 14.53 1.44
CA VAL A 497 40.65 14.02 1.85
C VAL A 497 39.89 13.50 0.63
N GLU A 498 39.48 12.23 0.67
CA GLU A 498 38.63 11.63 -0.36
C GLU A 498 37.16 11.68 0.07
N SER A 499 36.25 12.03 -0.84
CA SER A 499 34.81 11.98 -0.60
C SER A 499 34.21 10.70 -1.15
N LYS A 500 33.40 10.00 -0.36
CA LYS A 500 32.67 8.82 -0.79
C LYS A 500 31.20 8.89 -0.41
N PHE A 501 30.35 8.30 -1.24
CA PHE A 501 28.96 8.02 -0.89
C PHE A 501 28.83 6.54 -0.51
N ILE A 502 28.28 6.28 0.67
CA ILE A 502 28.17 4.93 1.23
C ILE A 502 26.72 4.53 1.51
N MET A 503 26.50 3.21 1.53
CA MET A 503 25.33 2.57 2.09
C MET A 503 25.78 1.63 3.21
N ALA A 504 25.26 1.80 4.43
CA ALA A 504 25.67 1.01 5.60
C ALA A 504 24.47 0.52 6.41
N LYS A 505 24.56 -0.64 7.08
CA LYS A 505 23.52 -1.07 8.01
C LYS A 505 23.40 -0.09 9.17
N THR A 506 22.20 0.05 9.74
CA THR A 506 21.91 0.92 10.89
C THR A 506 22.64 0.56 12.20
N ASP A 507 23.32 -0.59 12.23
CA ASP A 507 24.25 -1.00 13.28
C ASP A 507 25.72 -0.85 12.88
N GLY A 508 26.01 -0.43 11.64
CA GLY A 508 27.36 -0.24 11.10
C GLY A 508 28.10 -1.52 10.69
N SER A 509 27.47 -2.69 10.86
CA SER A 509 28.10 -4.01 10.64
C SER A 509 28.50 -4.28 9.20
N GLU A 510 27.73 -3.76 8.25
CA GLU A 510 27.96 -3.88 6.82
C GLU A 510 27.99 -2.49 6.19
N VAL A 511 28.98 -2.23 5.35
CA VAL A 511 29.21 -0.95 4.68
C VAL A 511 29.58 -1.23 3.23
N ARG A 512 29.01 -0.47 2.30
CA ARG A 512 29.30 -0.52 0.87
C ARG A 512 29.58 0.88 0.36
N VAL A 513 30.67 1.04 -0.38
CA VAL A 513 30.92 2.27 -1.16
C VAL A 513 30.11 2.16 -2.44
N ILE A 514 29.23 3.14 -2.66
CA ILE A 514 28.36 3.20 -3.84
C ILE A 514 29.00 4.08 -4.92
N ALA A 515 29.65 5.17 -4.51
CA ALA A 515 30.35 6.08 -5.41
C ALA A 515 31.58 6.71 -4.72
N ASN A 516 32.59 7.04 -5.53
CA ASN A 516 33.81 7.77 -5.10
C ASN A 516 33.67 9.29 -5.33
N GLU A 517 32.44 9.78 -5.24
CA GLU A 517 32.09 11.19 -5.33
C GLU A 517 30.87 11.46 -4.44
N PRO A 518 30.70 12.69 -3.92
CA PRO A 518 29.60 12.99 -3.02
C PRO A 518 28.29 13.22 -3.77
N PHE A 519 27.18 12.83 -3.15
CA PHE A 519 25.84 13.11 -3.64
C PHE A 519 25.25 14.31 -2.89
N ILE A 520 24.80 15.34 -3.61
CA ILE A 520 24.41 16.63 -3.02
C ILE A 520 22.99 16.57 -2.43
N ARG A 521 22.03 16.12 -3.23
CA ARG A 521 20.68 15.76 -2.82
C ARG A 521 20.42 14.37 -3.32
N PHE A 522 19.92 13.48 -2.47
CA PHE A 522 19.68 12.12 -2.87
C PHE A 522 18.43 11.54 -2.20
N GLN A 523 17.82 10.58 -2.89
CA GLN A 523 16.71 9.80 -2.37
C GLN A 523 16.79 8.35 -2.90
N PRO A 524 17.01 7.37 -2.01
CA PRO A 524 16.88 5.96 -2.35
C PRO A 524 15.41 5.59 -2.59
N VAL A 525 15.10 4.98 -3.73
CA VAL A 525 13.78 4.47 -4.13
C VAL A 525 13.95 3.10 -4.76
N ASP A 526 13.29 2.11 -4.15
CA ASP A 526 13.41 0.70 -4.55
C ASP A 526 14.89 0.27 -4.67
N ASP A 527 15.30 -0.21 -5.84
CA ASP A 527 16.67 -0.65 -6.12
C ASP A 527 17.64 0.46 -6.56
N TYR A 528 17.16 1.71 -6.64
CA TYR A 528 17.90 2.85 -7.16
C TYR A 528 18.06 3.97 -6.12
N ILE A 529 19.06 4.81 -6.35
CA ILE A 529 19.30 6.07 -5.67
C ILE A 529 19.25 7.14 -6.73
N TYR A 530 18.33 8.09 -6.57
CA TYR A 530 18.26 9.28 -7.41
C TYR A 530 19.02 10.39 -6.71
N TYR A 531 19.92 11.05 -7.40
CA TYR A 531 20.78 12.04 -6.76
C TYR A 531 21.21 13.15 -7.71
N SER A 532 21.56 14.29 -7.15
CA SER A 532 22.16 15.41 -7.87
C SER A 532 23.65 15.55 -7.60
N THR A 533 24.36 16.03 -8.62
CA THR A 533 25.75 16.52 -8.57
C THR A 533 25.81 17.92 -9.17
N SER A 534 27.00 18.50 -9.26
CA SER A 534 27.22 19.75 -10.00
C SER A 534 26.92 19.67 -11.49
N ASN A 535 26.83 18.44 -12.02
CA ASN A 535 26.71 18.19 -13.46
C ASN A 535 25.28 17.85 -13.88
N GLY A 536 24.39 17.53 -12.94
CA GLY A 536 23.01 17.17 -13.23
C GLY A 536 22.37 16.24 -12.22
N ILE A 537 21.30 15.58 -12.64
CA ILE A 537 20.60 14.55 -11.86
C ILE A 537 20.90 13.19 -12.47
N TYR A 538 21.17 12.22 -11.61
CA TYR A 538 21.55 10.87 -11.94
C TYR A 538 20.66 9.86 -11.21
N LYS A 539 20.67 8.62 -11.69
CA LYS A 539 20.25 7.45 -10.92
C LYS A 539 21.34 6.39 -10.94
N ILE A 540 21.52 5.70 -9.83
CA ILE A 540 22.47 4.59 -9.67
C ILE A 540 21.78 3.46 -8.90
N LYS A 541 22.15 2.20 -9.14
CA LYS A 541 21.63 1.09 -8.33
C LYS A 541 22.27 1.10 -6.93
N ASN A 542 21.58 0.48 -5.97
CA ASN A 542 22.08 0.29 -4.59
C ASN A 542 23.36 -0.56 -4.51
N ASP A 543 23.79 -1.21 -5.59
CA ASP A 543 25.06 -1.93 -5.70
C ASP A 543 26.18 -1.10 -6.38
N GLY A 544 25.91 0.17 -6.70
CA GLY A 544 26.84 1.07 -7.40
C GLY A 544 26.87 0.90 -8.92
N THR A 545 26.09 -0.03 -9.49
CA THR A 545 26.05 -0.24 -10.94
C THR A 545 25.03 0.66 -11.63
N ASN A 546 25.08 0.71 -12.97
CA ASN A 546 24.13 1.41 -13.82
C ASN A 546 23.97 2.91 -13.49
N ASN A 547 25.07 3.59 -13.17
CA ASN A 547 25.05 5.03 -12.98
C ASN A 547 24.67 5.74 -14.30
N THR A 548 23.50 6.39 -14.31
CA THR A 548 22.88 6.94 -15.50
C THR A 548 22.53 8.41 -15.28
N LEU A 549 23.03 9.28 -16.15
CA LEU A 549 22.65 10.68 -16.22
C LEU A 549 21.21 10.81 -16.73
N LEU A 550 20.35 11.51 -15.98
CA LEU A 550 18.93 11.72 -16.30
C LEU A 550 18.68 13.08 -16.95
N THR A 551 19.30 14.13 -16.43
CA THR A 551 19.28 15.47 -17.05
C THR A 551 20.57 16.21 -16.76
N SER A 552 21.07 16.92 -17.76
CA SER A 552 22.37 17.62 -17.75
C SER A 552 22.23 19.09 -18.10
N ASN A 553 23.27 19.87 -17.75
CA ASN A 553 23.71 21.03 -18.54
C ASN A 553 22.78 22.25 -18.66
N LYS A 554 21.66 22.31 -17.94
CA LYS A 554 20.87 23.55 -17.81
C LYS A 554 21.19 24.33 -16.53
N TYR A 555 21.73 23.69 -15.50
CA TYR A 555 21.84 24.23 -14.15
C TYR A 555 23.30 24.19 -13.67
N LYS A 556 24.13 25.15 -14.12
CA LYS A 556 25.54 25.23 -13.68
C LYS A 556 25.61 25.52 -12.16
N ASN A 557 26.72 25.16 -11.50
CA ASN A 557 27.04 25.56 -10.11
C ASN A 557 26.13 25.06 -8.97
N ASN A 558 25.62 23.82 -9.01
CA ASN A 558 24.83 23.22 -7.91
C ASN A 558 23.47 23.89 -7.64
N ASN A 559 22.81 24.41 -8.68
CA ASN A 559 21.52 25.08 -8.55
C ASN A 559 20.36 24.13 -8.16
N ILE A 560 20.57 22.83 -7.94
CA ILE A 560 19.50 21.91 -7.50
C ILE A 560 19.44 21.91 -5.96
N PHE A 561 18.47 22.63 -5.41
CA PHE A 561 18.36 22.81 -3.97
C PHE A 561 17.60 21.68 -3.27
N ASN A 562 16.64 21.06 -3.95
CA ASN A 562 15.83 19.96 -3.40
C ASN A 562 15.55 18.90 -4.48
N LEU A 563 15.47 17.62 -4.09
CA LEU A 563 15.15 16.50 -4.97
C LEU A 563 14.24 15.53 -4.20
N ASN A 564 13.10 15.21 -4.80
CA ASN A 564 12.10 14.28 -4.28
C ASN A 564 11.61 13.34 -5.39
N VAL A 565 11.45 12.07 -5.08
CA VAL A 565 10.94 11.04 -5.98
C VAL A 565 9.62 10.52 -5.41
N CYS A 566 8.55 10.64 -6.20
CA CYS A 566 7.19 10.24 -5.84
C CYS A 566 6.37 9.97 -7.11
N ASN A 567 5.43 9.02 -7.09
CA ASN A 567 4.57 8.67 -8.23
C ASN A 567 5.31 8.45 -9.56
N ASP A 568 6.45 7.77 -9.54
CA ASP A 568 7.28 7.55 -10.73
C ASP A 568 7.81 8.84 -11.40
N TYR A 569 7.83 9.94 -10.65
CA TYR A 569 8.43 11.19 -11.06
C TYR A 569 9.52 11.63 -10.11
N ILE A 570 10.48 12.35 -10.67
CA ILE A 570 11.49 13.11 -9.94
C ILE A 570 11.05 14.57 -9.98
N TYR A 571 10.90 15.15 -8.80
CA TYR A 571 10.58 16.55 -8.56
C TYR A 571 11.80 17.24 -7.96
N TYR A 572 12.16 18.41 -8.48
CA TYR A 572 13.32 19.14 -7.97
C TYR A 572 13.13 20.64 -8.11
N SER A 573 13.80 21.39 -7.23
CA SER A 573 13.81 22.85 -7.27
C SER A 573 15.16 23.38 -7.75
N VAL A 574 15.09 24.49 -8.48
CA VAL A 574 16.20 25.28 -9.01
C VAL A 574 15.90 26.76 -8.71
N ILE A 575 16.79 27.69 -8.37
CA ILE A 575 18.06 27.63 -7.64
C ILE A 575 19.19 28.40 -8.34
N ALA A 576 18.89 29.29 -9.28
CA ALA A 576 19.89 29.96 -10.11
C ALA A 576 20.28 31.36 -9.63
N ASP A 577 21.55 31.70 -9.89
CA ASP A 577 22.12 33.04 -9.69
C ASP A 577 21.41 34.11 -10.55
N GLU A 578 21.65 35.38 -10.26
CA GLU A 578 20.94 36.52 -10.90
C GLU A 578 20.97 36.49 -12.44
N HIS A 579 22.08 36.05 -13.04
CA HIS A 579 22.24 35.99 -14.50
C HIS A 579 21.35 34.92 -15.14
N ASP A 580 20.99 33.87 -14.39
CA ASP A 580 20.23 32.71 -14.85
C ASP A 580 18.86 32.59 -14.15
N ALA A 581 18.37 33.69 -13.57
CA ALA A 581 17.17 33.71 -12.73
C ALA A 581 15.90 33.17 -13.43
N TYR A 582 15.87 33.16 -14.77
CA TYR A 582 14.81 32.57 -15.58
C TYR A 582 14.69 31.04 -15.44
N LEU A 583 15.72 30.36 -14.91
CA LEU A 583 15.74 28.94 -14.59
C LEU A 583 15.14 28.60 -13.23
N ASN A 584 14.83 29.60 -12.40
CA ASN A 584 14.22 29.36 -11.10
C ASN A 584 12.85 28.69 -11.25
N GLY A 585 12.63 27.59 -10.54
CA GLY A 585 11.36 26.89 -10.57
C GLY A 585 11.39 25.50 -9.95
N ILE A 586 10.21 24.89 -9.96
CA ILE A 586 9.98 23.51 -9.59
C ILE A 586 9.77 22.72 -10.88
N TYR A 587 10.53 21.65 -11.03
CA TYR A 587 10.56 20.81 -12.21
C TYR A 587 10.08 19.40 -11.87
N LYS A 588 9.62 18.70 -12.91
CA LYS A 588 9.14 17.32 -12.88
C LYS A 588 9.71 16.59 -14.09
N MET A 589 10.19 15.36 -13.90
CA MET A 589 10.56 14.45 -14.99
C MET A 589 10.24 12.99 -14.60
N ASN A 590 10.15 12.10 -15.59
CA ASN A 590 10.00 10.66 -15.37
C ASN A 590 11.26 10.07 -14.71
N LEU A 591 11.15 8.88 -14.09
CA LEU A 591 12.29 8.16 -13.49
C LEU A 591 13.42 7.78 -14.46
N ASP A 592 13.18 7.87 -15.76
CA ASP A 592 14.17 7.65 -16.83
C ASP A 592 14.76 8.95 -17.38
N GLY A 593 14.38 10.11 -16.83
CA GLY A 593 14.82 11.44 -17.25
C GLY A 593 14.00 12.05 -18.38
N THR A 594 13.05 11.31 -18.98
CA THR A 594 12.20 11.83 -20.05
C THR A 594 11.09 12.74 -19.50
N GLY A 595 10.49 13.57 -20.36
CA GLY A 595 9.32 14.37 -20.00
C GLY A 595 9.61 15.48 -18.98
N GLU A 596 10.84 16.00 -18.95
CA GLU A 596 11.22 17.12 -18.10
C GLU A 596 10.34 18.35 -18.41
N THR A 597 9.64 18.84 -17.40
CA THR A 597 8.71 19.97 -17.49
C THR A 597 8.86 20.87 -16.26
N ARG A 598 8.79 22.19 -16.46
CA ARG A 598 8.70 23.15 -15.36
C ARG A 598 7.24 23.26 -14.92
N LEU A 599 6.97 22.93 -13.67
CA LEU A 599 5.64 23.02 -13.07
C LEU A 599 5.29 24.46 -12.68
N ILE A 600 6.26 25.18 -12.13
CA ILE A 600 6.07 26.57 -11.70
C ILE A 600 7.41 27.31 -11.68
N GLN A 601 7.38 28.60 -12.02
CA GLN A 601 8.51 29.51 -11.89
C GLN A 601 8.45 30.19 -10.51
N THR A 602 9.43 29.90 -9.66
CA THR A 602 9.48 30.38 -8.27
C THR A 602 10.89 30.18 -7.70
N GLN A 603 11.29 31.01 -6.74
CA GLN A 603 12.54 30.85 -5.97
C GLN A 603 12.31 29.98 -4.72
N SER A 604 11.62 28.85 -4.90
CA SER A 604 11.26 28.00 -3.78
C SER A 604 12.43 27.11 -3.34
N LEU A 605 12.78 27.21 -2.06
CA LEU A 605 13.83 26.41 -1.43
C LEU A 605 13.32 25.01 -1.04
N TYR A 606 12.10 24.89 -0.52
CA TYR A 606 11.65 23.65 0.11
C TYR A 606 10.46 23.05 -0.62
N LEU A 607 10.58 21.77 -0.97
CA LEU A 607 9.54 20.97 -1.60
C LEU A 607 9.16 19.83 -0.68
N TRP A 608 7.87 19.53 -0.52
CA TRP A 608 7.38 18.28 0.06
C TRP A 608 6.39 17.63 -0.91
N THR A 609 6.69 16.41 -1.35
CA THR A 609 5.83 15.66 -2.27
C THR A 609 4.97 14.66 -1.52
N THR A 610 3.74 14.54 -2.00
CA THR A 610 2.80 13.48 -1.65
C THR A 610 2.27 12.87 -2.94
N PRO A 611 1.59 11.72 -2.91
CA PRO A 611 0.98 11.16 -4.11
C PRO A 611 -0.04 12.05 -4.81
N LYS A 612 -0.50 13.15 -4.20
CA LYS A 612 -1.48 14.07 -4.80
C LYS A 612 -0.94 15.48 -5.03
N TRP A 613 -0.14 15.99 -4.09
CA TRP A 613 0.27 17.38 -4.02
C TRP A 613 1.77 17.53 -3.83
N ILE A 614 2.31 18.58 -4.41
CA ILE A 614 3.64 19.11 -4.13
C ILE A 614 3.43 20.40 -3.34
N TYR A 615 3.88 20.43 -2.10
CA TYR A 615 3.84 21.60 -1.23
C TYR A 615 5.17 22.33 -1.28
N PHE A 616 5.15 23.65 -1.32
CA PHE A 616 6.35 24.46 -1.44
C PHE A 616 6.19 25.86 -0.84
N ASP A 617 7.31 26.46 -0.45
CA ASP A 617 7.37 27.82 0.10
C ASP A 617 7.75 28.81 -1.01
N THR A 618 6.95 29.86 -1.22
CA THR A 618 7.28 30.92 -2.19
C THR A 618 8.02 32.11 -1.58
N GLY A 619 8.32 32.07 -0.28
CA GLY A 619 8.82 33.21 0.51
C GLY A 619 7.72 34.15 1.00
N GLU A 620 6.61 34.23 0.25
CA GLU A 620 5.39 34.95 0.66
C GLU A 620 4.42 34.07 1.46
N GLY A 621 4.56 32.75 1.36
CA GLY A 621 3.65 31.79 1.99
C GLY A 621 3.75 30.39 1.40
N ILE A 622 2.92 29.49 1.92
CA ILE A 622 2.89 28.10 1.47
C ILE A 622 1.93 27.96 0.30
N SER A 623 2.36 27.28 -0.74
CA SER A 623 1.54 26.92 -1.88
C SER A 623 1.56 25.41 -2.10
N ARG A 624 0.59 24.92 -2.87
CA ARG A 624 0.63 23.55 -3.39
C ARG A 624 0.25 23.53 -4.86
N ILE A 625 0.82 22.57 -5.58
CA ILE A 625 0.42 22.24 -6.94
C ILE A 625 0.12 20.75 -7.02
N ASN A 626 -0.90 20.37 -7.78
CA ASN A 626 -1.19 18.95 -8.03
C ASN A 626 0.03 18.28 -8.72
N TYR A 627 0.23 16.98 -8.49
CA TYR A 627 1.32 16.19 -9.11
C TYR A 627 1.35 16.24 -10.65
N LEU A 628 0.23 16.61 -11.31
CA LEU A 628 0.12 16.85 -12.76
C LEU A 628 0.55 18.26 -13.19
N GLY A 629 0.64 19.23 -12.27
CA GLY A 629 0.95 20.63 -12.60
C GLY A 629 -0.25 21.51 -12.96
N GLU A 630 -1.48 20.98 -12.85
CA GLU A 630 -2.68 21.65 -13.40
C GLU A 630 -3.39 22.58 -12.40
N GLU A 631 -3.24 22.32 -11.11
CA GLU A 631 -3.98 23.04 -10.07
C GLU A 631 -3.03 23.65 -9.04
N LEU A 632 -2.75 24.95 -9.18
CA LEU A 632 -1.95 25.73 -8.24
C LEU A 632 -2.88 26.42 -7.22
N TYR A 633 -2.63 26.21 -5.93
CA TYR A 633 -3.33 26.87 -4.84
C TYR A 633 -2.34 27.58 -3.92
N LYS A 634 -2.56 28.88 -3.71
CA LYS A 634 -1.96 29.61 -2.60
C LYS A 634 -2.70 29.23 -1.33
N ILE A 635 -1.99 28.62 -0.37
CA ILE A 635 -2.57 28.19 0.90
C ILE A 635 -2.55 29.35 1.90
N LYS A 636 -1.54 30.23 1.79
CA LYS A 636 -1.41 31.45 2.57
C LYS A 636 -0.65 32.52 1.78
#